data_AF-A0A7X0GFH3-F1
#
_entry.id   AF-A0A7X0GFH3-F1
#
_cell.length_a   1.000
_cell.length_b   1.000
_cell.length_c   1.000
_cell.angle_alpha   90.00
_cell.angle_beta   90.00
_cell.angle_gamma   90.00
#
_symmetry.space_group_name_H-M   'P 1'
#
loop_
_entity.id
_entity.type
_entity.pdbx_description
1 polymer ?
#
loop_
_entity_poly.entity_id
_entity_poly.type
_entity_poly.pdbx_seq_one_letter_code
_entity_poly.pdbx_strand_id
1 'polypeptide(L)'
;MAKAAPAEQLKLLELQGLDAKLKSLANRRRTLESDPRITDLQDALGVANGALGTAKLAVHDAEAELRRSEADVEQVAGRIERDEARLNSGTGLSKDLVALQSDIASLNKRRSDLEDVELEILERLDGLRERQAAQQQIVDDIQGSFSGIRAELDAAIAEIVAEETDVRAQRTSFADGLDAGMLAIYEKTLAKRGVGAARLFHGKSEGSGMTLSAGDLAEVRAAAEDDIVFCPDSGCILVRSAEWN
;
A
#
# COMPACT_ATOMS: atom_id res chain seq x y z
N MET A 1 -2.99 24.45 46.55
CA MET A 1 -3.80 23.75 45.55
C MET A 1 -4.17 24.77 44.50
N ALA A 2 -4.07 24.46 43.21
CA ALA A 2 -4.47 25.41 42.18
C ALA A 2 -5.97 25.66 42.28
N LYS A 3 -6.35 26.93 42.30
CA LYS A 3 -7.73 27.41 42.31
C LYS A 3 -7.98 28.09 40.97
N ALA A 4 -9.13 27.84 40.37
CA ALA A 4 -9.53 28.43 39.10
C ALA A 4 -11.00 28.83 39.20
N ALA A 5 -11.35 30.04 38.74
CA ALA A 5 -12.73 30.49 38.80
C ALA A 5 -13.65 29.54 38.01
N PRO A 6 -14.93 29.33 38.38
CA PRO A 6 -15.83 28.43 37.67
C PRO A 6 -15.92 28.70 36.15
N ALA A 7 -15.90 29.97 35.76
CA ALA A 7 -15.87 30.39 34.36
C ALA A 7 -14.60 29.94 33.62
N GLU A 8 -13.45 29.85 34.31
CA GLU A 8 -12.20 29.34 33.74
C GLU A 8 -12.18 27.82 33.67
N GLN A 9 -12.77 27.12 34.65
CA GLN A 9 -12.93 25.67 34.61
C GLN A 9 -13.79 25.23 33.43
N LEU A 10 -14.84 25.99 33.07
CA LEU A 10 -15.66 25.72 31.89
C LEU A 10 -14.87 25.78 30.58
N LYS A 11 -13.89 26.68 30.48
CA LYS A 11 -13.02 26.76 29.30
C LYS A 11 -12.19 25.48 29.10
N LEU A 12 -11.87 24.73 30.16
CA LEU A 12 -11.18 23.44 30.02
C LEU A 12 -12.00 22.41 29.23
N LEU A 13 -13.33 22.50 29.22
CA LEU A 13 -14.17 21.62 28.40
C LEU A 13 -14.03 21.95 26.91
N GLU A 14 -13.88 23.22 26.56
CA GLU A 14 -13.64 23.65 25.17
C GLU A 14 -12.25 23.19 24.70
N LEU A 15 -11.23 23.34 25.55
CA LEU A 15 -9.88 22.81 25.28
C LEU A 15 -9.89 21.28 25.12
N GLN A 16 -10.61 20.58 25.99
CA GLN A 16 -10.81 19.13 25.87
C GLN A 16 -11.52 18.75 24.57
N GLY A 17 -12.48 19.54 24.11
CA GLY A 17 -13.16 19.33 22.83
C GLY A 17 -12.20 19.41 21.64
N LEU A 18 -11.29 20.38 21.64
CA LEU A 18 -10.24 20.51 20.62
C LEU A 18 -9.28 19.32 20.66
N ASP A 19 -8.84 18.89 21.84
CA ASP A 19 -7.97 17.72 21.99
C ASP A 19 -8.65 16.40 21.59
N ALA A 20 -9.95 16.26 21.89
CA ALA A 20 -10.74 15.13 21.43
C ALA A 20 -10.86 15.10 19.90
N LYS A 21 -11.04 16.28 19.28
CA LYS A 21 -11.05 16.42 17.82
C LYS A 21 -9.69 16.05 17.21
N LEU A 22 -8.58 16.54 17.77
CA LEU A 22 -7.23 16.17 17.32
C LEU A 22 -6.97 14.66 17.43
N LYS A 23 -7.41 14.04 18.53
CA LYS A 23 -7.30 12.58 18.70
C LYS A 23 -8.13 11.81 17.67
N SER A 24 -9.34 12.29 17.37
CA SER A 24 -10.20 11.69 16.33
C SER A 24 -9.56 11.78 14.94
N LEU A 25 -9.02 12.94 14.58
CA LEU A 25 -8.30 13.16 13.31
C LEU A 25 -7.06 12.26 13.20
N ALA A 26 -6.25 12.20 14.26
CA ALA A 26 -5.06 11.35 14.28
C ALA A 26 -5.42 9.85 14.11
N ASN A 27 -6.50 9.40 14.76
CA ASN A 27 -6.99 8.03 14.59
C ASN A 27 -7.46 7.78 13.14
N ARG A 28 -8.23 8.71 12.56
CA ARG A 28 -8.71 8.60 11.18
C ARG A 28 -7.52 8.58 10.20
N ARG A 29 -6.51 9.41 10.39
CA ARG A 29 -5.28 9.39 9.59
C ARG A 29 -4.58 8.03 9.70
N ARG A 30 -4.40 7.51 10.91
CA ARG A 30 -3.76 6.21 11.13
C ARG A 30 -4.49 5.08 10.41
N THR A 31 -5.83 5.10 10.40
CA THR A 31 -6.64 4.12 9.66
C THR A 31 -6.37 4.17 8.15
N LEU A 32 -6.22 5.37 7.58
CA LEU A 32 -5.90 5.54 6.15
C LEU A 32 -4.45 5.13 5.83
N GLU A 33 -3.51 5.46 6.72
CA GLU A 33 -2.10 5.06 6.57
C GLU A 33 -1.92 3.53 6.62
N SER A 34 -2.81 2.82 7.33
CA SER A 34 -2.85 1.36 7.42
C SER A 34 -3.93 0.72 6.55
N ASP A 35 -4.33 1.35 5.45
CA ASP A 35 -5.38 0.81 4.57
C ASP A 35 -4.93 -0.54 3.96
N PRO A 36 -5.66 -1.64 4.21
CA PRO A 36 -5.24 -2.97 3.78
C PRO A 36 -5.18 -3.13 2.26
N ARG A 37 -5.90 -2.30 1.50
CA ARG A 37 -5.88 -2.33 0.02
C ARG A 37 -4.47 -2.14 -0.53
N ILE A 38 -3.61 -1.36 0.16
CA ILE A 38 -2.22 -1.14 -0.25
C ILE A 38 -1.41 -2.42 -0.12
N THR A 39 -1.51 -3.12 1.01
CA THR A 39 -0.81 -4.39 1.23
C THR A 39 -1.32 -5.48 0.28
N ASP A 40 -2.63 -5.60 0.12
CA ASP A 40 -3.24 -6.58 -0.78
C ASP A 40 -2.76 -6.39 -2.24
N LEU A 41 -2.68 -5.14 -2.70
CA LEU A 41 -2.18 -4.83 -4.05
C LEU A 41 -0.68 -5.05 -4.20
N GLN A 42 0.11 -4.80 -3.16
CA GLN A 42 1.55 -5.10 -3.16
C GLN A 42 1.81 -6.59 -3.27
N ASP A 43 1.05 -7.41 -2.53
CA ASP A 43 1.14 -8.87 -2.57
C ASP A 43 0.69 -9.39 -3.95
N ALA A 44 -0.43 -8.89 -4.47
CA ALA A 44 -0.91 -9.23 -5.81
C ALA A 44 0.10 -8.86 -6.90
N LEU A 45 0.73 -7.69 -6.80
CA LEU A 45 1.78 -7.25 -7.72
C LEU A 45 3.02 -8.14 -7.64
N GLY A 46 3.38 -8.62 -6.44
CA GLY A 46 4.46 -9.60 -6.25
C GLY A 46 4.18 -10.91 -7.00
N VAL A 47 2.97 -11.45 -6.86
CA VAL A 47 2.53 -12.67 -7.56
C VAL A 47 2.53 -12.47 -9.07
N ALA A 48 1.95 -11.37 -9.56
CA ALA A 48 1.86 -11.06 -10.99
C ALA A 48 3.26 -10.89 -11.63
N ASN A 49 4.18 -10.21 -10.95
CA ASN A 49 5.57 -10.08 -11.43
C ASN A 49 6.29 -11.43 -11.48
N GLY A 50 6.04 -12.34 -10.54
CA GLY A 50 6.57 -13.70 -10.58
C GLY A 50 6.08 -14.48 -11.80
N ALA A 51 4.78 -14.37 -12.11
CA ALA A 51 4.19 -15.00 -13.30
C ALA A 51 4.74 -14.40 -14.60
N LEU A 52 4.87 -13.07 -14.67
CA LEU A 52 5.47 -12.36 -15.80
C LEU A 52 6.94 -12.75 -16.01
N GLY A 53 7.71 -12.88 -14.92
CA GLY A 53 9.10 -13.34 -14.98
C GLY A 53 9.21 -14.75 -15.56
N THR A 54 8.33 -15.65 -15.14
CA THR A 54 8.25 -17.02 -15.70
C THR A 54 7.91 -17.01 -17.19
N ALA A 55 6.95 -16.17 -17.61
CA ALA A 55 6.58 -16.03 -19.02
C ALA A 55 7.74 -15.47 -19.87
N LYS A 56 8.46 -14.46 -19.37
CA LYS A 56 9.63 -13.88 -20.04
C LYS A 56 10.76 -14.90 -20.22
N LEU A 57 11.01 -15.73 -19.21
CA LEU A 57 12.00 -16.81 -19.31
C LEU A 57 11.60 -17.83 -20.38
N ALA A 58 10.34 -18.25 -20.42
CA ALA A 58 9.86 -19.20 -21.43
C ALA A 58 10.01 -18.65 -22.86
N VAL A 59 9.70 -17.37 -23.08
CA VAL A 59 9.92 -16.70 -24.38
C VAL A 59 11.41 -16.68 -24.73
N HIS A 60 12.28 -16.27 -23.79
CA HIS A 60 13.72 -16.25 -24.01
C HIS A 60 14.28 -17.63 -24.38
N ASP A 61 13.84 -18.68 -23.69
CA ASP A 61 14.30 -20.05 -23.95
C ASP A 61 13.84 -20.54 -25.33
N ALA A 62 12.61 -20.23 -25.73
CA ALA A 62 12.09 -20.55 -27.06
C ALA A 62 12.82 -19.76 -28.17
N GLU A 63 13.15 -18.49 -27.95
CA GLU A 63 13.97 -17.71 -28.89
C GLU A 63 15.39 -18.28 -29.05
N ALA A 64 15.98 -18.78 -27.97
CA ALA A 64 17.29 -19.44 -28.02
C ALA A 64 17.23 -20.81 -28.73
N GLU A 65 16.10 -21.51 -28.65
CA GLU A 65 15.83 -22.73 -29.42
C GLU A 65 15.64 -22.43 -30.91
N LEU A 66 14.86 -21.40 -31.24
CA LEU A 66 14.66 -20.95 -32.61
C LEU A 66 15.99 -20.65 -33.31
N ARG A 67 16.86 -19.85 -32.67
CA ARG A 67 18.19 -19.52 -33.23
C ARG A 67 19.06 -20.75 -33.49
N ARG A 68 18.92 -21.81 -32.68
CA ARG A 68 19.65 -23.07 -32.91
C ARG A 68 19.07 -23.82 -34.10
N SER A 69 17.75 -23.88 -34.21
CA SER A 69 17.05 -24.49 -35.36
C SER A 69 17.40 -23.78 -36.66
N GLU A 70 17.36 -22.44 -36.69
CA GLU A 70 17.75 -21.62 -37.84
C GLU A 70 19.20 -21.90 -38.28
N ALA A 71 20.13 -22.03 -37.32
CA ALA A 71 21.53 -22.36 -37.61
C ALA A 71 21.71 -23.77 -38.20
N ASP A 72 20.94 -24.75 -37.71
CA ASP A 72 20.95 -26.12 -38.25
C ASP A 72 20.41 -26.16 -39.69
N VAL A 73 19.33 -25.41 -39.98
CA VAL A 73 18.78 -25.24 -41.33
C VAL A 73 19.80 -24.58 -42.25
N GLU A 74 20.42 -23.48 -41.82
CA GLU A 74 21.44 -22.75 -42.59
C GLU A 74 22.65 -23.64 -42.91
N GLN A 75 23.10 -24.46 -41.95
CA GLN A 75 24.20 -25.40 -42.16
C GLN A 75 23.88 -26.43 -43.27
N VAL A 76 22.66 -26.97 -43.27
CA VAL A 76 22.22 -27.94 -44.29
C VAL A 76 22.02 -27.24 -45.64
N ALA A 77 21.40 -26.06 -45.66
CA ALA A 77 21.19 -25.26 -46.87
C ALA A 77 22.52 -24.91 -47.55
N GLY A 78 23.50 -24.41 -46.79
CA GLY A 78 24.83 -24.09 -47.31
C GLY A 78 25.62 -25.33 -47.79
N ARG A 79 25.32 -26.53 -47.28
CA ARG A 79 25.87 -27.77 -47.84
C ARG A 79 25.21 -28.13 -49.17
N ILE A 80 23.89 -28.05 -49.25
CA ILE A 80 23.12 -28.30 -50.49
C ILE A 80 23.63 -27.37 -51.60
N GLU A 81 23.77 -26.08 -51.34
CA GLU A 81 24.24 -25.10 -52.32
C GLU A 81 25.64 -25.44 -52.88
N ARG A 82 26.58 -25.84 -52.01
CA ARG A 82 27.92 -26.27 -52.44
C ARG A 82 27.89 -27.56 -53.27
N ASP A 83 27.07 -28.52 -52.88
CA ASP A 83 26.94 -29.80 -53.56
C ASP A 83 26.25 -29.62 -54.93
N GLU A 84 25.22 -28.76 -55.03
CA GLU A 84 24.56 -28.39 -56.28
C GLU A 84 25.50 -27.64 -57.23
N ALA A 85 26.30 -26.70 -56.73
CA ALA A 85 27.30 -26.01 -57.53
C ALA A 85 28.32 -26.98 -58.13
N ARG A 86 28.78 -27.96 -57.34
CA ARG A 86 29.69 -29.02 -57.80
C ARG A 86 29.01 -29.92 -58.84
N LEU A 87 27.76 -30.32 -58.62
CA LEU A 87 27.00 -31.12 -59.58
C LEU A 87 26.86 -30.39 -60.94
N ASN A 88 26.51 -29.11 -60.90
CA ASN A 88 26.31 -28.27 -62.08
C ASN A 88 27.61 -27.99 -62.85
N SER A 89 28.77 -28.02 -62.18
CA SER A 89 30.08 -27.89 -62.83
C SER A 89 30.46 -29.09 -63.71
N GLY A 90 29.76 -30.22 -63.58
CA GLY A 90 29.99 -31.44 -64.36
C GLY A 90 31.38 -32.07 -64.17
N THR A 91 32.15 -31.62 -63.18
CA THR A 91 33.54 -32.07 -62.97
C THR A 91 33.57 -33.31 -62.07
N GLY A 92 33.86 -34.48 -62.64
CA GLY A 92 33.96 -35.75 -61.91
C GLY A 92 33.65 -36.97 -62.77
N LEU A 93 33.75 -38.17 -62.18
CA LEU A 93 33.29 -39.40 -62.83
C LEU A 93 31.76 -39.47 -62.80
N SER A 94 31.13 -40.06 -63.81
CA SER A 94 29.65 -40.19 -63.88
C SER A 94 29.05 -40.84 -62.64
N LYS A 95 29.76 -41.81 -62.05
CA LYS A 95 29.34 -42.49 -60.81
C LYS A 95 29.31 -41.55 -59.61
N ASP A 96 30.26 -40.61 -59.52
CA ASP A 96 30.36 -39.66 -58.41
C ASP A 96 29.25 -38.60 -58.51
N LEU A 97 28.88 -38.19 -59.73
CA LEU A 97 27.77 -37.25 -59.96
C LEU A 97 26.41 -37.87 -59.59
N VAL A 98 26.21 -39.16 -59.85
CA VAL A 98 24.99 -39.89 -59.43
C VAL A 98 24.93 -40.03 -57.91
N ALA A 99 26.06 -40.34 -57.25
CA ALA A 99 26.13 -40.37 -55.79
C ALA A 99 25.81 -39.00 -55.18
N LEU A 100 26.38 -37.92 -55.74
CA LEU A 100 26.13 -36.54 -55.30
C LEU A 100 24.66 -36.14 -55.44
N GLN A 101 23.98 -36.54 -56.52
CA GLN A 101 22.52 -36.33 -56.66
C GLN A 101 21.72 -37.01 -55.54
N SER A 102 22.07 -38.25 -55.19
CA SER A 102 21.42 -38.97 -54.08
C SER A 102 21.65 -38.29 -52.74
N ASP A 103 22.87 -37.78 -52.51
CA ASP A 103 23.22 -37.06 -51.28
C ASP A 103 22.44 -35.73 -51.17
N ILE A 104 22.35 -34.96 -52.26
CA ILE A 104 21.53 -33.73 -52.34
C ILE A 104 20.05 -34.04 -52.06
N ALA A 105 19.50 -35.12 -52.60
CA ALA A 105 18.12 -35.52 -52.33
C ALA A 105 17.90 -35.84 -50.84
N SER A 106 18.85 -36.52 -50.20
CA SER A 106 18.84 -36.81 -48.77
C SER A 106 18.93 -35.53 -47.92
N LEU A 107 19.82 -34.61 -48.29
CA LEU A 107 19.97 -33.32 -47.60
C LEU A 107 18.73 -32.45 -47.74
N ASN A 108 18.07 -32.42 -48.91
CA ASN A 108 16.82 -31.69 -49.09
C ASN A 108 15.70 -32.25 -48.20
N LYS A 109 15.62 -33.58 -48.06
CA LYS A 109 14.68 -34.19 -47.10
C LYS A 109 15.00 -33.77 -45.67
N ARG A 110 16.28 -33.80 -45.28
CA ARG A 110 16.71 -33.35 -43.95
C ARG A 110 16.43 -31.87 -43.71
N ARG A 111 16.58 -31.01 -44.73
CA ARG A 111 16.24 -29.58 -44.64
C ARG A 111 14.74 -29.41 -44.37
N SER A 112 13.89 -30.11 -45.12
CA SER A 112 12.43 -30.11 -44.88
C SER A 112 12.09 -30.54 -43.46
N ASP A 113 12.69 -31.62 -42.95
CA ASP A 113 12.45 -32.08 -41.58
C ASP A 113 12.87 -31.03 -40.52
N LEU A 114 13.92 -30.23 -40.79
CA LEU A 114 14.37 -29.16 -39.90
C LEU A 114 13.49 -27.91 -40.00
N GLU A 115 13.05 -27.55 -41.21
CA GLU A 115 12.11 -26.45 -41.47
C GLU A 115 10.76 -26.71 -40.77
N ASP A 116 10.28 -27.96 -40.76
CA ASP A 116 9.07 -28.36 -40.01
C ASP A 116 9.25 -28.15 -38.50
N VAL A 117 10.41 -28.51 -37.94
CA VAL A 117 10.74 -28.27 -36.53
C VAL A 117 10.84 -26.78 -36.21
N GLU A 118 11.43 -25.99 -37.11
CA GLU A 118 11.51 -24.54 -36.96
C GLU A 118 10.12 -23.90 -36.90
N LEU A 119 9.20 -24.33 -37.77
CA LEU A 119 7.80 -23.89 -37.76
C LEU A 119 7.10 -24.23 -36.43
N GLU A 120 7.28 -25.44 -35.90
CA GLU A 120 6.73 -25.81 -34.58
C GLU A 120 7.28 -24.93 -33.45
N ILE A 121 8.56 -24.55 -33.50
CA ILE A 121 9.16 -23.63 -32.52
C ILE A 121 8.56 -22.22 -32.65
N LEU A 122 8.36 -21.72 -33.87
CA LEU A 122 7.74 -20.42 -34.13
C LEU A 122 6.31 -20.36 -33.59
N GLU A 123 5.48 -21.36 -33.88
CA GLU A 123 4.10 -21.44 -33.38
C GLU A 123 4.06 -21.44 -31.85
N ARG A 124 4.96 -22.19 -31.22
CA ARG A 124 5.09 -22.19 -29.75
C ARG A 124 5.55 -20.83 -29.22
N LEU A 125 6.51 -20.19 -29.87
CA LEU A 125 7.02 -18.88 -29.49
C LEU A 125 5.92 -17.81 -29.51
N ASP A 126 5.07 -17.82 -30.54
CA ASP A 126 3.93 -16.90 -30.64
C ASP A 126 2.96 -17.08 -29.48
N GLY A 127 2.58 -18.33 -29.16
CA GLY A 127 1.73 -18.60 -27.99
C GLY A 127 2.37 -18.20 -26.65
N LEU A 128 3.70 -18.29 -26.53
CA LEU A 128 4.42 -17.82 -25.34
C LEU A 128 4.45 -16.29 -25.25
N ARG A 129 4.61 -15.59 -26.38
CA ARG A 129 4.56 -14.12 -26.46
C ARG A 129 3.18 -13.58 -26.12
N GLU A 130 2.11 -14.21 -26.59
CA GLU A 130 0.74 -13.87 -26.20
C GLU A 130 0.54 -14.00 -24.69
N ARG A 131 1.02 -15.09 -24.08
CA ARG A 131 0.98 -15.28 -22.63
C ARG A 131 1.78 -14.22 -21.89
N GLN A 132 2.99 -13.89 -22.37
CA GLN A 132 3.80 -12.81 -21.79
C GLN A 132 3.06 -11.47 -21.84
N ALA A 133 2.45 -11.13 -22.97
CA ALA A 133 1.68 -9.90 -23.13
C ALA A 133 0.47 -9.85 -22.18
N ALA A 134 -0.26 -10.97 -22.04
CA ALA A 134 -1.36 -11.07 -21.09
C ALA A 134 -0.90 -10.89 -19.63
N GLN A 135 0.24 -11.47 -19.24
CA GLN A 135 0.80 -11.27 -17.89
C GLN A 135 1.29 -9.83 -17.67
N GLN A 136 1.83 -9.19 -18.71
CA GLN A 136 2.23 -7.79 -18.63
C GLN A 136 1.01 -6.89 -18.41
N GLN A 137 -0.10 -7.13 -19.11
CA GLN A 137 -1.34 -6.38 -18.91
C GLN A 137 -1.86 -6.49 -17.48
N ILE A 138 -1.81 -7.69 -16.88
CA ILE A 138 -2.22 -7.90 -15.48
C ILE A 138 -1.35 -7.07 -14.52
N VAL A 139 -0.03 -7.04 -14.74
CA VAL A 139 0.88 -6.20 -13.94
C VAL A 139 0.52 -4.72 -14.09
N ASP A 140 0.28 -4.27 -15.31
CA ASP A 140 -0.04 -2.86 -15.60
C ASP A 140 -1.38 -2.44 -14.96
N ASP A 141 -2.40 -3.31 -15.01
CA ASP A 141 -3.71 -3.07 -14.39
C ASP A 141 -3.62 -2.98 -12.85
N ILE A 142 -2.83 -3.85 -12.22
CA ILE A 142 -2.60 -3.82 -10.76
C ILE A 142 -1.84 -2.55 -10.38
N GLN A 143 -0.81 -2.16 -11.14
CA GLN A 143 -0.07 -0.92 -10.91
C GLN A 143 -0.95 0.32 -11.07
N GLY A 144 -1.82 0.32 -12.08
CA GLY A 144 -2.83 1.36 -12.28
C GLY A 144 -3.74 1.49 -11.05
N SER A 145 -4.29 0.36 -10.59
CA SER A 145 -5.14 0.30 -9.40
C SER A 145 -4.42 0.78 -8.14
N PHE A 146 -3.17 0.36 -7.95
CA PHE A 146 -2.32 0.80 -6.84
C PHE A 146 -2.10 2.32 -6.85
N SER A 147 -1.76 2.88 -8.01
CA SER A 147 -1.54 4.33 -8.14
C SER A 147 -2.81 5.13 -7.84
N GLY A 148 -3.99 4.64 -8.29
CA GLY A 148 -5.28 5.27 -8.02
C GLY A 148 -5.64 5.27 -6.54
N ILE A 149 -5.55 4.12 -5.87
CA ILE A 149 -5.83 4.01 -4.44
C ILE A 149 -4.84 4.82 -3.61
N ARG A 150 -3.56 4.84 -4.00
CA ARG A 150 -2.55 5.65 -3.33
C ARG A 150 -2.89 7.14 -3.41
N ALA A 151 -3.27 7.63 -4.58
CA ALA A 151 -3.67 9.02 -4.77
C ALA A 151 -4.94 9.38 -3.97
N GLU A 152 -5.94 8.48 -3.94
CA GLU A 152 -7.15 8.63 -3.11
C GLU A 152 -6.79 8.79 -1.62
N LEU A 153 -5.94 7.91 -1.10
CA LEU A 153 -5.51 7.93 0.30
C LEU A 153 -4.68 9.17 0.64
N ASP A 154 -3.72 9.53 -0.22
CA ASP A 154 -2.86 10.69 -0.01
C ASP A 154 -3.69 11.99 -0.02
N ALA A 155 -4.71 12.11 -0.86
CA ALA A 155 -5.64 13.24 -0.87
C ALA A 155 -6.45 13.32 0.43
N ALA A 156 -7.03 12.20 0.89
CA ALA A 156 -7.79 12.16 2.14
C ALA A 156 -6.91 12.46 3.37
N ILE A 157 -5.66 11.99 3.37
CA ILE A 157 -4.68 12.30 4.42
C ILE A 157 -4.33 13.79 4.40
N ALA A 158 -4.16 14.40 3.23
CA ALA A 158 -3.88 15.83 3.11
C ALA A 158 -5.00 16.70 3.69
N GLU A 159 -6.27 16.35 3.45
CA GLU A 159 -7.42 17.02 4.07
C GLU A 159 -7.38 16.93 5.60
N ILE A 160 -7.09 15.74 6.14
CA ILE A 160 -6.98 15.55 7.60
C ILE A 160 -5.82 16.36 8.17
N VAL A 161 -4.68 16.43 7.48
CA VAL A 161 -3.50 17.20 7.93
C VAL A 161 -3.80 18.70 7.93
N ALA A 162 -4.53 19.21 6.94
CA ALA A 162 -4.98 20.59 6.92
C ALA A 162 -5.89 20.88 8.12
N GLU A 163 -6.89 20.02 8.37
CA GLU A 163 -7.79 20.16 9.51
C GLU A 163 -7.06 20.05 10.86
N GLU A 164 -6.11 19.12 11.00
CA GLU A 164 -5.25 19.02 12.20
C GLU A 164 -4.47 20.31 12.44
N THR A 165 -3.96 20.94 11.39
CA THR A 165 -3.21 22.19 11.49
C THR A 165 -4.08 23.32 12.02
N ASP A 166 -5.29 23.47 11.48
CA ASP A 166 -6.25 24.49 11.92
C ASP A 166 -6.69 24.26 13.37
N VAL A 167 -7.02 23.02 13.73
CA VAL A 167 -7.45 22.69 15.10
C VAL A 167 -6.30 22.86 16.10
N ARG A 168 -5.05 22.54 15.73
CA ARG A 168 -3.87 22.82 16.58
C ARG A 168 -3.69 24.31 16.79
N ALA A 169 -3.82 25.14 15.75
CA ALA A 169 -3.72 26.58 15.87
C ALA A 169 -4.81 27.15 16.79
N GLN A 170 -6.06 26.70 16.64
CA GLN A 170 -7.17 27.05 17.54
C GLN A 170 -6.87 26.63 18.98
N ARG A 171 -6.38 25.41 19.18
CA ARG A 171 -6.02 24.88 20.50
C ARG A 171 -4.90 25.69 21.17
N THR A 172 -3.85 26.04 20.44
CA THR A 172 -2.76 26.89 20.96
C THR A 172 -3.29 28.27 21.34
N SER A 173 -4.02 28.94 20.43
CA SER A 173 -4.59 30.26 20.71
C SER A 173 -5.55 30.24 21.90
N PHE A 174 -6.30 29.16 22.08
CA PHE A 174 -7.21 28.99 23.20
C PHE A 174 -6.46 28.78 24.52
N ALA A 175 -5.42 27.94 24.49
CA ALA A 175 -4.59 27.65 25.65
C ALA A 175 -3.82 28.87 26.17
N ASP A 176 -3.38 29.76 25.28
CA ASP A 176 -2.71 31.02 25.65
C ASP A 176 -3.59 31.96 26.47
N GLY A 177 -4.92 31.80 26.37
CA GLY A 177 -5.91 32.56 27.14
C GLY A 177 -6.29 31.96 28.50
N LEU A 178 -5.64 30.87 28.92
CA LEU A 178 -5.91 30.17 30.18
C LEU A 178 -4.83 30.44 31.23
N ASP A 179 -5.20 30.32 32.51
CA ASP A 179 -4.23 30.33 33.60
C ASP A 179 -3.20 29.20 33.43
N ALA A 180 -1.92 29.54 33.55
CA ALA A 180 -0.81 28.63 33.31
C ALA A 180 -0.77 27.47 34.33
N GLY A 181 -1.19 27.71 35.57
CA GLY A 181 -1.25 26.68 36.60
C GLY A 181 -2.35 25.65 36.32
N MET A 182 -3.53 26.13 35.92
CA MET A 182 -4.65 25.29 35.50
C MET A 182 -4.32 24.49 34.24
N LEU A 183 -3.74 25.14 33.22
CA LEU A 183 -3.31 24.50 31.98
C LEU A 183 -2.27 23.40 32.25
N ALA A 184 -1.28 23.65 33.12
CA ALA A 184 -0.26 22.66 33.45
C ALA A 184 -0.86 21.39 34.09
N ILE A 185 -1.90 21.53 34.92
CA ILE A 185 -2.61 20.38 35.51
C ILE A 185 -3.39 19.64 34.43
N TYR A 186 -4.10 20.37 33.56
CA TYR A 186 -4.82 19.79 32.44
C TYR A 186 -3.90 18.97 31.52
N GLU A 187 -2.79 19.55 31.05
CA GLU A 187 -1.84 18.91 30.14
C GLU A 187 -1.21 17.64 30.76
N LYS A 188 -0.83 17.73 32.04
CA LYS A 188 -0.30 16.57 32.79
C LYS A 188 -1.33 15.44 32.90
N THR A 189 -2.60 15.80 33.00
CA THR A 189 -3.70 14.84 33.14
C THR A 189 -4.03 14.21 31.80
N LEU A 190 -4.11 15.03 30.73
CA LEU A 190 -4.30 14.59 29.35
C LEU A 190 -3.19 13.61 28.93
N ALA A 191 -1.92 13.94 29.19
CA ALA A 191 -0.79 13.08 28.83
C ALA A 191 -0.80 11.72 29.55
N LYS A 192 -1.29 11.66 30.79
CA LYS A 192 -1.31 10.42 31.60
C LYS A 192 -2.55 9.57 31.37
N ARG A 193 -3.71 10.19 31.14
CA ARG A 193 -5.02 9.54 31.17
C ARG A 193 -5.75 9.58 29.83
N GLY A 194 -5.29 10.41 28.89
CA GLY A 194 -5.91 10.60 27.58
C GLY A 194 -7.12 11.54 27.57
N VAL A 195 -7.55 12.02 28.74
CA VAL A 195 -8.60 13.04 28.96
C VAL A 195 -8.11 13.97 30.06
N GLY A 196 -8.01 15.27 29.79
CA GLY A 196 -7.53 16.27 30.74
C GLY A 196 -8.64 16.84 31.62
N ALA A 197 -9.83 17.08 31.05
CA ALA A 197 -11.00 17.57 31.77
C ALA A 197 -12.29 16.91 31.24
N ALA A 198 -13.32 16.82 32.08
CA ALA A 198 -14.63 16.31 31.70
C ALA A 198 -15.75 17.00 32.47
N ARG A 199 -16.94 17.05 31.88
CA ARG A 199 -18.12 17.59 32.55
C ARG A 199 -18.60 16.60 33.61
N LEU A 200 -18.95 17.14 34.79
CA LEU A 200 -19.77 16.43 35.77
C LEU A 200 -21.24 16.77 35.47
N PHE A 201 -22.03 15.76 35.14
CA PHE A 201 -23.42 15.92 34.71
C PHE A 201 -24.32 14.95 35.48
N HIS A 202 -25.24 15.48 36.30
CA HIS A 202 -26.10 14.70 37.20
C HIS A 202 -25.35 13.60 38.00
N GLY A 203 -24.24 13.99 38.62
CA GLY A 203 -23.37 13.06 39.38
C GLY A 203 -22.63 12.02 38.54
N LYS A 204 -22.67 12.09 37.21
CA LYS A 204 -21.91 11.23 36.30
C LYS A 204 -20.71 12.00 35.72
N SER A 205 -19.54 11.37 35.76
CA SER A 205 -18.35 11.87 35.07
C SER A 205 -18.42 11.48 33.59
N GLU A 206 -18.39 12.45 32.68
CA GLU A 206 -18.28 12.17 31.25
C GLU A 206 -16.89 11.65 30.85
N GLY A 207 -15.88 11.82 31.71
CA GLY A 207 -14.51 11.34 31.46
C GLY A 207 -14.33 9.85 31.71
N SER A 208 -14.97 9.31 32.76
CA SER A 208 -14.98 7.86 33.03
C SER A 208 -16.24 7.15 32.51
N GLY A 209 -17.32 7.91 32.27
CA GLY A 209 -18.64 7.37 31.97
C GLY A 209 -19.35 6.77 33.19
N MET A 210 -18.80 6.91 34.41
CA MET A 210 -19.33 6.31 35.63
C MET A 210 -20.04 7.35 36.53
N THR A 211 -21.02 6.89 37.28
CA THR A 211 -21.67 7.68 38.34
C THR A 211 -20.78 7.70 39.57
N LEU A 212 -20.49 8.89 40.09
CA LEU A 212 -19.69 9.05 41.31
C LEU A 212 -20.43 8.44 42.52
N SER A 213 -19.67 7.94 43.49
CA SER A 213 -20.26 7.46 44.74
C SER A 213 -20.88 8.61 45.54
N ALA A 214 -21.81 8.30 46.44
CA ALA A 214 -22.43 9.31 47.31
C ALA A 214 -21.40 10.06 48.19
N GLY A 215 -20.31 9.38 48.58
CA GLY A 215 -19.19 9.98 49.32
C GLY A 215 -18.41 10.97 48.45
N ASP A 216 -18.03 10.56 47.24
CA ASP A 216 -17.29 11.44 46.32
C ASP A 216 -18.13 12.66 45.91
N LEU A 217 -19.44 12.49 45.71
CA LEU A 217 -20.34 13.62 45.44
C LEU A 217 -20.44 14.57 46.63
N ALA A 218 -20.43 14.07 47.86
CA ALA A 218 -20.41 14.92 49.05
C ALA A 218 -19.10 15.71 49.17
N GLU A 219 -17.96 15.09 48.84
CA GLU A 219 -16.66 15.78 48.79
C GLU A 219 -16.62 16.88 47.71
N VAL A 220 -17.14 16.59 46.50
CA VAL A 220 -17.23 17.57 45.41
C VAL A 220 -18.16 18.74 45.74
N ARG A 221 -19.24 18.49 46.52
CA ARG A 221 -20.14 19.52 47.05
C ARG A 221 -19.52 20.37 48.16
N ALA A 222 -18.65 19.78 48.96
CA ALA A 222 -17.97 20.48 50.06
C ALA A 222 -16.79 21.35 49.57
N ALA A 223 -16.20 21.00 48.42
CA ALA A 223 -15.11 21.78 47.80
C ALA A 223 -15.60 23.17 47.35
N ALA A 224 -14.80 24.21 47.58
CA ALA A 224 -15.16 25.57 47.18
C ALA A 224 -15.30 25.67 45.66
N GLU A 225 -16.10 26.60 45.14
CA GLU A 225 -16.38 26.72 43.69
C GLU A 225 -15.10 26.92 42.86
N ASP A 226 -14.10 27.56 43.43
CA ASP A 226 -12.79 27.80 42.81
C ASP A 226 -11.81 26.62 42.92
N ASP A 227 -12.12 25.59 43.72
CA ASP A 227 -11.24 24.42 43.86
C ASP A 227 -11.35 23.50 42.63
N ILE A 228 -10.20 23.05 42.12
CA ILE A 228 -10.13 22.05 41.06
C ILE A 228 -10.35 20.66 41.67
N VAL A 229 -11.44 20.01 41.28
CA VAL A 229 -11.80 18.64 41.69
C VAL A 229 -11.42 17.63 40.62
N PHE A 230 -11.10 16.40 41.02
CA PHE A 230 -10.70 15.32 40.12
C PHE A 230 -11.65 14.15 40.22
N CYS A 231 -11.85 13.43 39.11
CA CYS A 231 -12.60 12.19 39.10
C CYS A 231 -11.78 11.09 39.79
N PRO A 232 -12.31 10.39 40.82
CA PRO A 232 -11.60 9.30 41.48
C PRO A 232 -11.21 8.16 40.53
N ASP A 233 -12.05 7.86 39.54
CA ASP A 233 -11.84 6.74 38.62
C ASP A 233 -10.88 7.07 37.47
N SER A 234 -11.14 8.17 36.75
CA SER A 234 -10.36 8.54 35.55
C SER A 234 -9.19 9.47 35.85
N GLY A 235 -9.22 10.15 37.00
CA GLY A 235 -8.23 11.18 37.37
C GLY A 235 -8.31 12.46 36.54
N CYS A 236 -9.29 12.63 35.66
CA CYS A 236 -9.49 13.86 34.91
C CYS A 236 -10.04 14.99 35.81
N ILE A 237 -9.84 16.24 35.40
CA ILE A 237 -10.46 17.39 36.07
C ILE A 237 -11.97 17.32 35.87
N LEU A 238 -12.74 17.37 36.95
CA LEU A 238 -14.20 17.45 36.88
C LEU A 238 -14.65 18.91 36.85
N VAL A 239 -15.24 19.31 35.74
CA VAL A 239 -15.78 20.66 35.59
C VAL A 239 -17.23 20.68 36.07
N ARG A 240 -17.48 21.45 37.12
CA ARG A 240 -18.79 21.64 37.75
C ARG A 240 -19.59 22.69 36.96
N SER A 241 -20.50 22.22 36.09
CA SER A 241 -21.44 23.07 35.33
C SER A 241 -22.77 23.23 36.08
N ALA A 242 -23.59 24.27 35.87
CA ALA A 242 -24.81 24.51 36.65
C ALA A 242 -25.78 23.29 36.79
N GLU A 243 -25.69 22.31 35.89
CA GLU A 243 -26.48 21.09 35.82
C GLU A 243 -25.77 19.86 36.44
N TRP A 244 -24.67 20.05 37.18
CA TRP A 244 -23.88 18.95 37.74
C TRP A 244 -24.55 18.25 38.93
N ASN A 245 -25.45 18.97 39.61
CA ASN A 245 -26.09 18.60 40.87
C ASN A 245 -27.41 17.82 40.68
#